data_AF-A0A819SAS8-F1
#
_entry.id   AF-A0A819SAS8-F1
#
_cell.length_a   1.000
_cell.length_b   1.000
_cell.length_c   1.000
_cell.angle_alpha   90.00
_cell.angle_beta   90.00
_cell.angle_gamma   90.00
#
_symmetry.space_group_name_H-M   'P 1'
#
loop_
_entity.id
_entity.type
_entity.pdbx_description
1 polymer ?
#
loop_
_entity_poly.entity_id
_entity_poly.type
_entity_poly.pdbx_seq_one_letter_code
_entity_poly.pdbx_strand_id
1 'polypeptide(L)'
;MSNNDKNKVSIKAPIVPDGGWGWLIVFASFMIHFVMDGITYSMGQVFLEPMRKELSLDRASVSSIFGILPAVTLGAGPIATVLTNMYGCRTVAIAGTCIASLGIGFALMYLPAIVSVGFYFEQKRTFAMGVAVCGSGVGTFVLSYVINGIVPLPQEPSEQRRLERKTRKQFKQKQIAQCLVSQNVPTTSDNSGVDGYASFFGFFSGGSVTLTAIVLIDIVGIDKLSDAFGVVLLFVGVATAIGTPIVGGMRDAFSHFTRPFLWPYLIFGSCTVISGVILFAIPFLQRKKPSDVHIEMDVNKFYSGKDRLSQEQQQKI
;
A
#
# COMPACT_ATOMS: atom_id res chain seq x y z
N MET A 1 -25.06 6.53 52.57
CA MET A 1 -24.37 6.37 51.29
C MET A 1 -24.92 5.13 50.61
N SER A 2 -25.50 5.29 49.42
CA SER A 2 -26.21 4.25 48.67
C SER A 2 -25.27 3.11 48.27
N ASN A 3 -25.70 1.87 48.51
CA ASN A 3 -24.94 0.62 48.36
C ASN A 3 -24.79 0.16 46.89
N ASN A 4 -24.91 1.08 45.91
CA ASN A 4 -25.10 0.75 44.50
C ASN A 4 -23.83 0.84 43.62
N ASP A 5 -22.67 1.17 44.20
CA ASP A 5 -21.41 1.31 43.45
C ASP A 5 -20.50 0.06 43.46
N LYS A 6 -20.91 -1.05 44.12
CA LYS A 6 -20.07 -2.26 44.23
C LYS A 6 -20.13 -3.22 43.02
N ASN A 7 -20.96 -2.94 42.02
CA ASN A 7 -21.19 -3.81 40.85
C ASN A 7 -20.76 -3.22 39.50
N LYS A 8 -19.84 -2.25 39.47
CA LYS A 8 -19.22 -1.80 38.22
C LYS A 8 -18.01 -2.68 37.90
N VAL A 9 -18.17 -3.64 36.99
CA VAL A 9 -17.04 -4.34 36.37
C VAL A 9 -16.34 -3.36 35.43
N SER A 10 -15.23 -2.76 35.86
CA SER A 10 -14.43 -1.92 34.97
C SER A 10 -13.66 -2.82 34.01
N ILE A 11 -14.17 -3.00 32.80
CA ILE A 11 -13.39 -3.60 31.72
C ILE A 11 -12.35 -2.55 31.34
N LYS A 12 -11.09 -2.79 31.73
CA LYS A 12 -9.96 -1.97 31.32
C LYS A 12 -9.69 -2.29 29.84
N ALA A 13 -10.45 -1.67 28.94
CA ALA A 13 -10.13 -1.74 27.51
C ALA A 13 -8.67 -1.28 27.34
N PRO A 14 -7.84 -2.01 26.58
CA PRO A 14 -6.49 -1.54 26.29
C PRO A 14 -6.61 -0.18 25.62
N ILE A 15 -6.19 0.87 26.31
CA ILE A 15 -6.19 2.22 25.77
C ILE A 15 -5.10 2.24 24.70
N VAL A 16 -5.50 2.16 23.43
CA VAL A 16 -4.57 2.35 22.32
C VAL A 16 -4.09 3.80 22.37
N PRO A 17 -2.78 4.02 22.50
CA PRO A 17 -2.26 5.36 22.66
C PRO A 17 -2.31 6.06 21.31
N ASP A 18 -3.29 6.96 21.11
CA ASP A 18 -3.36 7.91 19.99
C ASP A 18 -2.21 8.97 20.05
N GLY A 19 -0.97 8.51 20.31
CA GLY A 19 0.21 9.32 20.54
C GLY A 19 1.40 8.53 21.11
N GLY A 20 2.43 9.25 21.56
CA GLY A 20 3.64 8.65 22.16
C GLY A 20 4.38 7.73 21.19
N TRP A 21 4.65 6.48 21.63
CA TRP A 21 5.34 5.45 20.84
C TRP A 21 4.66 5.11 19.51
N GLY A 22 3.35 5.37 19.37
CA GLY A 22 2.63 5.18 18.11
C GLY A 22 3.26 5.98 16.95
N TRP A 23 3.77 7.20 17.20
CA TRP A 23 4.43 7.99 16.15
C TRP A 23 5.77 7.42 15.69
N LEU A 24 6.49 6.73 16.58
CA LEU A 24 7.70 6.00 16.18
C LEU A 24 7.36 4.85 15.23
N ILE A 25 6.24 4.17 15.47
CA ILE A 25 5.75 3.10 14.60
C ILE A 25 5.32 3.66 13.26
N VAL A 26 4.60 4.79 13.23
CA VAL A 26 4.26 5.49 11.98
C VAL A 26 5.51 5.84 11.19
N PHE A 27 6.56 6.36 11.85
CA PHE A 27 7.83 6.66 11.18
C PHE A 27 8.54 5.41 10.67
N ALA A 28 8.56 4.32 11.44
CA ALA A 28 9.14 3.05 11.00
C ALA A 28 8.37 2.49 9.78
N SER A 29 7.04 2.51 9.81
CA SER A 29 6.19 2.11 8.70
C SER A 29 6.40 3.02 7.47
N PHE A 30 6.58 4.33 7.67
CA PHE A 30 6.95 5.26 6.61
C PHE A 30 8.28 4.89 5.95
N MET A 31 9.31 4.55 6.73
CA MET A 31 10.60 4.11 6.21
C MET A 31 10.52 2.78 5.46
N ILE A 32 9.69 1.85 5.94
CA ILE A 32 9.42 0.60 5.22
C ILE A 32 8.83 0.92 3.85
N HIS A 33 7.73 1.67 3.77
CA HIS A 33 7.10 2.03 2.50
C HIS A 33 8.04 2.85 1.59
N PHE A 34 8.81 3.77 2.16
CA PHE A 34 9.81 4.56 1.45
C PHE A 34 10.82 3.68 0.71
N VAL A 35 11.41 2.70 1.39
CA VAL A 35 12.42 1.83 0.78
C VAL A 35 11.76 0.83 -0.18
N MET A 36 10.69 0.21 0.27
CA MET A 36 10.07 -0.92 -0.39
C MET A 36 9.42 -0.52 -1.73
N ASP A 37 8.45 0.40 -1.66
CA ASP A 37 7.76 0.89 -2.85
C ASP A 37 8.70 1.78 -3.67
N GLY A 38 9.59 2.52 -3.01
CA GLY A 38 10.56 3.35 -3.68
C GLY A 38 11.55 2.55 -4.54
N ILE A 39 12.07 1.42 -4.07
CA ILE A 39 12.88 0.51 -4.91
C ILE A 39 12.00 -0.08 -6.02
N THR A 40 10.85 -0.65 -5.67
CA THR A 40 9.94 -1.34 -6.59
C THR A 40 9.57 -0.47 -7.79
N TYR A 41 9.12 0.76 -7.54
CA TYR A 41 8.69 1.66 -8.61
C TYR A 41 9.86 2.32 -9.34
N SER A 42 11.01 2.54 -8.69
CA SER A 42 12.19 3.15 -9.35
C SER A 42 12.89 2.18 -10.31
N MET A 43 12.97 0.90 -10.00
CA MET A 43 13.67 -0.09 -10.82
C MET A 43 13.13 -0.15 -12.25
N GLY A 44 11.80 -0.31 -12.39
CA GLY A 44 11.16 -0.35 -13.71
C GLY A 44 11.25 0.95 -14.49
N GLN A 45 11.37 2.10 -13.82
CA GLN A 45 11.54 3.39 -14.50
C GLN A 45 12.95 3.56 -15.08
N VAL A 46 13.98 3.16 -14.33
CA VAL A 46 15.38 3.41 -14.70
C VAL A 46 15.93 2.31 -15.62
N PHE A 47 15.63 1.04 -15.32
CA PHE A 47 16.31 -0.09 -15.95
C PHE A 47 15.54 -0.74 -17.10
N LEU A 48 14.26 -0.38 -17.32
CA LEU A 48 13.45 -1.02 -18.35
C LEU A 48 14.02 -0.85 -19.76
N GLU A 49 14.32 0.37 -20.21
CA GLU A 49 14.87 0.57 -21.56
C GLU A 49 16.30 0.02 -21.72
N PRO A 50 17.23 0.20 -20.76
CA PRO A 50 18.53 -0.46 -20.80
C PRO A 50 18.42 -1.99 -20.93
N MET A 51 17.62 -2.64 -20.07
CA MET A 51 17.44 -4.10 -20.12
C MET A 51 16.78 -4.56 -21.42
N ARG A 52 15.80 -3.80 -21.93
CA ARG A 52 15.15 -4.09 -23.21
C ARG A 52 16.14 -4.11 -24.36
N LYS A 53 17.06 -3.15 -24.39
CA LYS A 53 18.11 -3.06 -25.41
C LYS A 53 19.14 -4.17 -25.29
N GLU A 54 19.57 -4.47 -24.07
CA GLU A 54 20.58 -5.51 -23.80
C GLU A 54 20.05 -6.92 -24.09
N LEU A 55 18.83 -7.22 -23.63
CA LEU A 55 18.21 -8.54 -23.77
C LEU A 55 17.47 -8.72 -25.11
N SER A 56 17.32 -7.66 -25.91
CA SER A 56 16.56 -7.68 -27.17
C SER A 56 15.12 -8.21 -27.03
N LEU A 57 14.51 -7.99 -25.87
CA LEU A 57 13.13 -8.42 -25.57
C LEU A 57 12.13 -7.28 -25.86
N ASP A 58 10.86 -7.63 -25.99
CA ASP A 58 9.75 -6.67 -26.07
C ASP A 58 9.47 -6.03 -24.70
N ARG A 59 8.67 -4.96 -24.68
CA ARG A 59 8.41 -4.22 -23.44
C ARG A 59 7.60 -5.03 -22.44
N ALA A 60 6.67 -5.86 -22.89
CA ALA A 60 5.83 -6.67 -22.00
C ALA A 60 6.67 -7.73 -21.26
N SER A 61 7.59 -8.38 -21.98
CA SER A 61 8.52 -9.34 -21.37
C SER A 61 9.40 -8.67 -20.31
N VAL A 62 9.99 -7.51 -20.60
CA VAL A 62 10.85 -6.81 -19.63
C VAL A 62 10.03 -6.24 -18.46
N SER A 63 8.83 -5.70 -18.71
CA SER A 63 7.97 -5.18 -17.64
C SER A 63 7.42 -6.28 -16.72
N SER A 64 7.31 -7.51 -17.21
CA SER A 64 6.94 -8.67 -16.38
C SER A 64 7.99 -8.94 -15.29
N ILE A 65 9.29 -8.80 -15.60
CA ILE A 65 10.39 -8.96 -14.64
C ILE A 65 10.21 -7.99 -13.46
N PHE A 66 9.90 -6.73 -13.77
CA PHE A 66 9.64 -5.70 -12.76
C PHE A 66 8.29 -5.85 -12.04
N GLY A 67 7.34 -6.62 -12.59
CA GLY A 67 6.07 -6.94 -11.94
C GLY A 67 6.11 -8.11 -10.98
N ILE A 68 7.06 -9.05 -11.17
CA ILE A 68 7.19 -10.23 -10.30
C ILE A 68 7.56 -9.83 -8.87
N LEU A 69 8.47 -8.88 -8.68
CA LEU A 69 8.88 -8.42 -7.35
C LEU A 69 7.70 -7.90 -6.49
N PRO A 70 6.90 -6.92 -6.94
CA PRO A 70 5.72 -6.48 -6.20
C PRO A 70 4.64 -7.56 -6.13
N ALA A 71 4.50 -8.40 -7.17
CA ALA A 71 3.54 -9.51 -7.14
C ALA A 71 3.83 -10.52 -6.03
N VAL A 72 5.09 -10.95 -5.89
CA VAL A 72 5.51 -11.88 -4.83
C VAL A 72 5.38 -11.22 -3.46
N THR A 73 5.72 -9.94 -3.37
CA THR A 73 5.59 -9.15 -2.15
C THR A 73 4.17 -9.16 -1.61
N LEU A 74 3.22 -8.72 -2.44
CA LEU A 74 1.83 -8.56 -2.03
C LEU A 74 1.15 -9.94 -2.00
N GLY A 75 1.53 -10.82 -2.92
CA GLY A 75 1.09 -12.21 -3.00
C GLY A 75 1.37 -13.03 -1.74
N ALA A 76 2.46 -12.75 -1.04
CA ALA A 76 2.76 -13.43 0.24
C ALA A 76 1.94 -12.91 1.43
N GLY A 77 0.94 -12.04 1.20
CA GLY A 77 0.03 -11.51 2.21
C GLY A 77 -0.48 -12.58 3.21
N PRO A 78 -1.03 -13.73 2.75
CA PRO A 78 -1.50 -14.77 3.66
C PRO A 78 -0.39 -15.40 4.52
N ILE A 79 0.83 -15.54 3.98
CA ILE A 79 1.98 -16.07 4.71
C ILE A 79 2.40 -15.05 5.78
N ALA A 80 2.48 -13.77 5.41
CA ALA A 80 2.78 -12.69 6.35
C ALA A 80 1.73 -12.60 7.45
N THR A 81 0.44 -12.81 7.14
CA THR A 81 -0.65 -12.90 8.11
C THR A 81 -0.42 -14.02 9.11
N VAL A 82 -0.20 -15.25 8.65
CA VAL A 82 0.00 -16.42 9.53
C VAL A 82 1.17 -16.18 10.47
N LEU A 83 2.30 -15.70 9.95
CA LEU A 83 3.47 -15.40 10.77
C LEU A 83 3.20 -14.26 11.76
N THR A 84 2.47 -13.23 11.36
CA THR A 84 2.12 -12.09 12.22
C THR A 84 1.21 -12.52 13.36
N ASN A 85 0.26 -13.43 13.09
CA ASN A 85 -0.63 -13.97 14.11
C ASN A 85 0.12 -14.89 15.09
N MET A 86 1.15 -15.63 14.65
CA MET A 86 1.93 -16.53 15.52
C MET A 86 3.02 -15.80 16.33
N TYR A 87 3.77 -14.89 15.71
CA TYR A 87 4.98 -14.30 16.28
C TYR A 87 4.89 -12.79 16.56
N GLY A 88 3.76 -12.17 16.21
CA GLY A 88 3.53 -10.73 16.35
C GLY A 88 4.17 -9.87 15.26
N CYS A 89 3.61 -8.67 15.03
CA CYS A 89 4.05 -7.75 13.97
C CYS A 89 5.53 -7.39 14.05
N ARG A 90 6.06 -7.16 15.27
CA ARG A 90 7.44 -6.69 15.48
C ARG A 90 8.48 -7.73 15.03
N THR A 91 8.30 -8.98 15.46
CA THR A 91 9.22 -10.07 15.14
C THR A 91 9.24 -10.34 13.64
N VAL A 92 8.06 -10.39 13.02
CA VAL A 92 7.91 -10.63 11.58
C VAL A 92 8.52 -9.50 10.76
N ALA A 93 8.31 -8.24 11.16
CA ALA A 93 8.94 -7.10 10.49
C ALA A 93 10.46 -7.15 10.55
N ILE A 94 11.05 -7.46 11.72
CA ILE A 94 12.51 -7.57 11.89
C ILE A 94 13.06 -8.74 11.05
N ALA A 95 12.43 -9.91 11.13
CA ALA A 95 12.82 -11.05 10.30
C ALA A 95 12.75 -10.70 8.79
N GLY A 96 11.68 -10.02 8.37
CA GLY A 96 11.53 -9.49 7.02
C GLY A 96 12.67 -8.57 6.61
N THR A 97 13.07 -7.61 7.45
CA THR A 97 14.19 -6.70 7.15
C THR A 97 15.53 -7.43 6.97
N CYS A 98 15.80 -8.45 7.80
CA CYS A 98 17.02 -9.24 7.69
C CYS A 98 17.04 -10.05 6.38
N ILE A 99 15.92 -10.67 6.01
CA ILE A 99 15.81 -11.46 4.77
C ILE A 99 15.81 -10.55 3.53
N ALA A 100 15.19 -9.36 3.60
CA ALA A 100 15.23 -8.35 2.54
C ALA A 100 16.66 -7.86 2.28
N SER A 101 17.46 -7.71 3.34
CA SER A 101 18.88 -7.33 3.24
C SER A 101 19.72 -8.38 2.49
N LEU A 102 19.27 -9.63 2.44
CA LEU A 102 19.88 -10.72 1.66
C LEU A 102 19.29 -10.83 0.24
N GLY A 103 18.39 -9.93 -0.16
CA GLY A 103 17.78 -9.87 -1.50
C GLY A 103 16.56 -10.78 -1.70
N ILE A 104 16.04 -11.44 -0.65
CA ILE A 104 15.02 -12.52 -0.79
C ILE A 104 13.67 -12.17 -0.11
N GLY A 105 13.55 -11.07 0.66
CA GLY A 105 12.53 -10.98 1.73
C GLY A 105 11.65 -9.75 1.84
N PHE A 106 11.32 -9.06 0.74
CA PHE A 106 10.49 -7.85 0.80
C PHE A 106 9.03 -8.09 1.26
N ALA A 107 8.51 -9.30 1.05
CA ALA A 107 7.10 -9.63 1.25
C ALA A 107 6.62 -9.54 2.71
N LEU A 108 7.48 -9.88 3.68
CA LEU A 108 7.10 -9.96 5.10
C LEU A 108 7.03 -8.59 5.79
N MET A 109 7.44 -7.52 5.12
CA MET A 109 7.49 -6.18 5.72
C MET A 109 6.20 -5.37 5.49
N TYR A 110 5.54 -5.58 4.35
CA TYR A 110 4.42 -4.75 3.92
C TYR A 110 3.22 -4.84 4.88
N LEU A 111 2.77 -6.07 5.18
CA LEU A 111 1.60 -6.28 6.03
C LEU A 111 1.84 -5.80 7.47
N PRO A 112 2.93 -6.15 8.17
CA PRO A 112 3.17 -5.65 9.53
C PRO A 112 3.30 -4.13 9.61
N ALA A 113 3.83 -3.46 8.57
CA ALA A 113 3.96 -2.00 8.55
C ALA A 113 2.59 -1.30 8.58
N ILE A 114 1.59 -1.83 7.86
CA ILE A 114 0.22 -1.28 7.85
C ILE A 114 -0.52 -1.69 9.13
N VAL A 115 -0.52 -2.98 9.44
CA VAL A 115 -1.31 -3.55 10.53
C VAL A 115 -0.88 -2.98 11.89
N SER A 116 0.42 -2.79 12.13
CA SER A 116 0.92 -2.23 13.39
C SER A 116 0.44 -0.80 13.65
N VAL A 117 0.31 0.04 12.63
CA VAL A 117 -0.23 1.41 12.78
C VAL A 117 -1.71 1.36 13.18
N GLY A 118 -2.47 0.44 12.60
CA GLY A 118 -3.88 0.22 12.93
C GLY A 118 -4.10 -0.12 14.40
N PHE A 119 -3.20 -0.92 15.00
CA PHE A 119 -3.26 -1.32 16.42
C PHE A 119 -2.87 -0.23 17.42
N TYR A 120 -2.10 0.78 17.01
CA TYR A 120 -1.66 1.84 17.91
C TYR A 120 -2.57 3.07 17.90
N PHE A 121 -3.34 3.30 16.83
CA PHE A 121 -4.23 4.44 16.69
C PHE A 121 -5.69 4.02 16.50
N GLU A 122 -6.60 4.73 17.15
CA GLU A 122 -8.05 4.55 17.01
C GLU A 122 -8.71 5.84 16.54
N GLN A 123 -8.60 6.95 17.27
CA GLN A 123 -9.20 8.22 16.84
C GLN A 123 -8.46 8.85 15.67
N LYS A 124 -7.12 8.73 15.64
CA LYS A 124 -6.28 9.34 14.59
C LYS A 124 -5.79 8.31 13.56
N ARG A 125 -6.43 7.14 13.49
CA ARG A 125 -5.99 6.01 12.66
C ARG A 125 -5.81 6.38 11.20
N THR A 126 -6.79 7.05 10.60
CA THR A 126 -6.74 7.46 9.19
C THR A 126 -5.56 8.37 8.90
N PHE A 127 -5.31 9.32 9.79
CA PHE A 127 -4.20 10.26 9.64
C PHE A 127 -2.85 9.57 9.81
N ALA A 128 -2.70 8.74 10.84
CA ALA A 128 -1.48 7.96 11.09
C ALA A 128 -1.16 7.00 9.94
N MET A 129 -2.16 6.31 9.40
CA MET A 129 -2.02 5.45 8.22
C MET A 129 -1.62 6.25 6.98
N GLY A 130 -2.24 7.41 6.75
CA GLY A 130 -1.88 8.27 5.62
C GLY A 130 -0.43 8.75 5.69
N VAL A 131 0.05 9.13 6.88
CA VAL A 131 1.47 9.50 7.08
C VAL A 131 2.39 8.29 6.91
N ALA A 132 2.01 7.09 7.35
CA ALA A 132 2.83 5.90 7.12
C ALA A 132 2.94 5.55 5.63
N VAL A 133 1.82 5.56 4.89
CA VAL A 133 1.77 5.16 3.47
C VAL A 133 2.37 6.23 2.54
N CYS A 134 2.39 7.51 2.93
CA CYS A 134 2.99 8.56 2.08
C CYS A 134 4.49 8.34 1.81
N GLY A 135 5.16 7.50 2.60
CA GLY A 135 6.52 7.02 2.37
C GLY A 135 6.73 6.50 0.96
N SER A 136 5.77 5.78 0.37
CA SER A 136 5.86 5.23 -0.99
C SER A 136 6.10 6.30 -2.06
N GLY A 137 5.36 7.41 -1.97
CA GLY A 137 5.50 8.54 -2.91
C GLY A 137 6.84 9.24 -2.78
N VAL A 138 7.26 9.53 -1.54
CA VAL A 138 8.54 10.17 -1.25
C VAL A 138 9.72 9.26 -1.63
N GLY A 139 9.63 7.97 -1.32
CA GLY A 139 10.63 6.96 -1.63
C GLY A 139 10.85 6.78 -3.12
N THR A 140 9.76 6.68 -3.89
CA THR A 140 9.82 6.59 -5.35
C THR A 140 10.56 7.79 -5.95
N PHE A 141 10.30 8.99 -5.43
CA PHE A 141 10.99 10.19 -5.89
C PHE A 141 12.49 10.19 -5.56
N VAL A 142 12.81 10.03 -4.28
CA VAL A 142 14.19 10.17 -3.79
C VAL A 142 15.07 9.06 -4.36
N LEU A 143 14.61 7.81 -4.34
CA LEU A 143 15.38 6.68 -4.84
C LEU A 143 15.57 6.75 -6.35
N SER A 144 14.53 7.12 -7.12
CA SER A 144 14.67 7.31 -8.57
C SER A 144 15.73 8.37 -8.89
N TYR A 145 15.76 9.49 -8.15
CA TYR A 145 16.80 10.51 -8.31
C TYR A 145 18.21 9.99 -7.99
N VAL A 146 18.36 9.29 -6.88
CA VAL A 146 19.64 8.73 -6.41
C VAL A 146 20.16 7.69 -7.40
N ILE A 147 19.34 6.73 -7.81
CA ILE A 147 19.72 5.66 -8.75
C ILE A 147 20.18 6.27 -10.09
N ASN A 148 19.43 7.24 -10.64
CA ASN A 148 19.82 7.95 -11.85
C ASN A 148 21.15 8.72 -11.70
N GLY A 149 21.48 9.15 -10.48
CA GLY A 149 22.76 9.78 -10.16
C GLY A 149 23.93 8.81 -10.12
N ILE A 150 23.70 7.56 -9.71
CA ILE A 150 24.73 6.53 -9.54
C ILE A 150 25.01 5.79 -10.86
N VAL A 151 24.00 5.52 -11.69
CA VAL A 151 24.17 4.74 -12.93
C VAL A 151 25.17 5.44 -13.87
N PRO A 152 26.36 4.83 -14.12
CA PRO A 152 27.40 5.43 -14.93
C PRO A 152 26.94 5.55 -16.39
N LEU A 153 27.32 6.65 -17.02
CA LEU A 153 27.03 6.89 -18.43
C LEU A 153 27.81 5.91 -19.31
N PRO A 154 27.20 5.37 -20.39
CA PRO A 154 27.95 4.71 -21.45
C PRO A 154 29.10 5.61 -21.93
N GLN A 155 30.29 5.04 -22.17
CA GLN A 155 31.44 5.81 -22.63
C GLN A 155 31.30 6.15 -24.13
N GLU A 156 30.59 7.24 -24.43
CA GLU A 156 30.39 7.77 -25.79
C GLU A 156 31.39 8.92 -26.13
N PRO A 157 31.63 9.22 -27.43
CA PRO A 157 32.53 10.28 -27.89
C PRO A 157 32.26 11.68 -27.28
N SER A 158 33.27 12.56 -27.27
CA SER A 158 33.26 13.84 -26.53
C SER A 158 32.16 14.85 -26.91
N GLU A 159 31.66 14.82 -28.15
CA GLU A 159 30.58 15.73 -28.58
C GLU A 159 29.20 15.25 -28.15
N GLN A 160 28.90 13.95 -28.30
CA GLN A 160 27.68 13.35 -27.74
C GLN A 160 27.62 13.53 -26.22
N ARG A 161 28.77 13.45 -25.52
CA ARG A 161 28.84 13.76 -24.08
C ARG A 161 28.36 15.15 -23.71
N ARG A 162 28.59 16.19 -24.53
CA ARG A 162 28.11 17.55 -24.24
C ARG A 162 26.61 17.68 -24.45
N LEU A 163 26.08 17.06 -25.51
CA LEU A 163 24.64 17.04 -25.79
C LEU A 163 23.90 16.21 -24.74
N GLU A 164 24.37 15.00 -24.43
CA GLU A 164 23.81 14.14 -23.39
C GLU A 164 23.90 14.77 -22.00
N ARG A 165 24.98 15.48 -21.65
CA ARG A 165 25.05 16.24 -20.39
C ARG A 165 24.04 17.38 -20.34
N LYS A 166 23.81 18.10 -21.46
CA LYS A 166 22.73 19.11 -21.55
C LYS A 166 21.35 18.44 -21.44
N THR A 167 21.13 17.34 -22.15
CA THR A 167 19.88 16.57 -22.10
C THR A 167 19.64 15.98 -20.71
N ARG A 168 20.66 15.46 -20.00
CA ARG A 168 20.56 14.99 -18.60
C ARG A 168 20.35 16.12 -17.61
N LYS A 169 20.96 17.30 -17.81
CA LYS A 169 20.66 18.47 -16.97
C LYS A 169 19.22 18.91 -17.17
N GLN A 170 18.75 18.96 -18.42
CA GLN A 170 17.34 19.22 -18.72
C GLN A 170 16.43 18.10 -18.20
N PHE A 171 16.84 16.83 -18.25
CA PHE A 171 16.09 15.70 -17.72
C PHE A 171 16.02 15.76 -16.20
N LYS A 172 17.14 15.96 -15.49
CA LYS A 172 17.18 16.16 -14.03
C LYS A 172 16.35 17.37 -13.59
N GLN A 173 16.44 18.48 -14.33
CA GLN A 173 15.68 19.71 -14.05
C GLN A 173 14.18 19.54 -14.33
N LYS A 174 13.82 18.82 -15.40
CA LYS A 174 12.43 18.44 -15.70
C LYS A 174 11.90 17.38 -14.72
N GLN A 175 12.72 16.46 -14.25
CA GLN A 175 12.37 15.39 -13.31
C GLN A 175 12.06 15.92 -11.91
N ILE A 176 12.80 16.95 -11.46
CA ILE A 176 12.49 17.70 -10.23
C ILE A 176 11.13 18.43 -10.36
N ALA A 177 10.81 18.98 -11.54
CA ALA A 177 9.51 19.63 -11.79
C ALA A 177 8.35 18.63 -11.98
N GLN A 178 8.63 17.46 -12.59
CA GLN A 178 7.67 16.38 -12.86
C GLN A 178 7.20 15.64 -11.61
N CYS A 179 7.94 15.69 -10.49
CA CYS A 179 7.52 15.02 -9.25
C CYS A 179 6.55 15.83 -8.38
N LEU A 180 6.40 17.13 -8.62
CA LEU A 180 5.26 17.88 -8.08
C LEU A 180 3.97 17.57 -8.85
N VAL A 181 4.09 17.04 -10.07
CA VAL A 181 3.01 16.91 -11.04
C VAL A 181 3.16 15.61 -11.85
N SER A 182 3.27 14.47 -11.14
CA SER A 182 3.05 13.11 -11.67
C SER A 182 3.83 12.59 -12.90
N GLN A 183 3.69 11.28 -13.12
CA GLN A 183 4.60 10.41 -13.83
C GLN A 183 4.77 10.72 -15.34
N ASN A 184 6.06 10.80 -15.74
CA ASN A 184 6.61 10.37 -17.02
C ASN A 184 6.08 11.00 -18.32
N VAL A 185 6.02 12.33 -18.42
CA VAL A 185 5.98 13.01 -19.73
C VAL A 185 7.02 14.13 -19.82
N PRO A 186 7.91 14.15 -20.83
CA PRO A 186 8.83 15.27 -21.03
C PRO A 186 8.01 16.54 -21.28
N THR A 187 8.09 17.54 -20.40
CA THR A 187 7.48 18.86 -20.60
C THR A 187 8.18 19.58 -21.75
N THR A 188 7.71 19.36 -22.97
CA THR A 188 7.65 20.45 -23.95
C THR A 188 6.43 21.30 -23.60
N SER A 189 6.40 22.56 -24.01
CA SER A 189 5.34 23.55 -23.69
C SER A 189 3.91 23.15 -24.10
N ASP A 190 3.70 21.92 -24.57
CA ASP A 190 2.48 21.36 -25.15
C ASP A 190 1.90 20.17 -24.35
N ASN A 191 2.50 19.84 -23.19
CA ASN A 191 2.18 18.65 -22.37
C ASN A 191 1.51 18.93 -21.02
N SER A 192 1.09 20.17 -20.75
CA SER A 192 0.45 20.58 -19.49
C SER A 192 -0.77 19.73 -19.09
N GLY A 193 -1.52 19.22 -20.07
CA GLY A 193 -2.68 18.37 -19.82
C GLY A 193 -2.35 17.00 -19.24
N VAL A 194 -1.21 16.39 -19.61
CA VAL A 194 -0.85 15.05 -19.11
C VAL A 194 -0.34 15.13 -17.67
N ASP A 195 0.51 16.11 -17.42
CA ASP A 195 1.00 16.54 -16.12
C ASP A 195 -0.17 16.79 -15.14
N GLY A 196 -1.16 17.58 -15.56
CA GLY A 196 -2.37 17.84 -14.77
C GLY A 196 -3.20 16.59 -14.50
N TYR A 197 -3.46 15.78 -15.53
CA TYR A 197 -4.21 14.52 -15.39
C TYR A 197 -3.52 13.57 -14.40
N ALA A 198 -2.21 13.40 -14.54
CA ALA A 198 -1.47 12.43 -13.77
C ALA A 198 -1.38 12.89 -12.30
N SER A 199 -1.34 14.20 -12.03
CA SER A 199 -1.38 14.76 -10.67
C SER A 199 -2.71 14.52 -9.99
N PHE A 200 -3.79 14.75 -10.73
CA PHE A 200 -5.14 14.45 -10.28
C PHE A 200 -5.26 12.95 -9.96
N PHE A 201 -4.86 12.07 -10.88
CA PHE A 201 -4.87 10.63 -10.66
C PHE A 201 -4.06 10.23 -9.42
N GLY A 202 -2.84 10.76 -9.24
CA GLY A 202 -1.99 10.45 -8.08
C GLY A 202 -2.62 10.87 -6.74
N PHE A 203 -3.24 12.04 -6.70
CA PHE A 203 -3.93 12.53 -5.50
C PHE A 203 -5.08 11.60 -5.08
N PHE A 204 -5.95 11.21 -6.03
CA PHE A 204 -7.08 10.31 -5.74
C PHE A 204 -6.64 8.86 -5.50
N SER A 205 -5.60 8.39 -6.21
CA SER A 205 -5.04 7.05 -6.01
C SER A 205 -4.35 6.91 -4.64
N GLY A 206 -3.79 7.97 -4.06
CA GLY A 206 -3.19 7.91 -2.72
C GLY A 206 -4.24 7.66 -1.63
N GLY A 207 -5.44 8.20 -1.82
CA GLY A 207 -6.57 7.98 -0.91
C GLY A 207 -7.05 6.53 -0.87
N SER A 208 -7.11 5.85 -2.02
CA SER A 208 -7.61 4.48 -2.09
C SER A 208 -6.74 3.49 -1.32
N VAL A 209 -5.40 3.59 -1.42
CA VAL A 209 -4.46 2.71 -0.70
C VAL A 209 -4.62 2.85 0.82
N THR A 210 -4.74 4.08 1.31
CA THR A 210 -4.92 4.37 2.74
C THR A 210 -6.29 3.87 3.23
N LEU A 211 -7.34 4.09 2.45
CA LEU A 211 -8.71 3.73 2.80
C LEU A 211 -8.95 2.22 2.80
N THR A 212 -8.27 1.43 1.97
CA THR A 212 -8.45 -0.03 1.94
C THR A 212 -8.24 -0.65 3.31
N ALA A 213 -7.14 -0.32 4.01
CA ALA A 213 -6.89 -0.84 5.34
C ALA A 213 -7.94 -0.37 6.36
N ILE A 214 -8.35 0.89 6.29
CA ILE A 214 -9.29 1.50 7.24
C ILE A 214 -10.69 0.90 7.09
N VAL A 215 -11.21 0.86 5.86
CA VAL A 215 -12.52 0.26 5.56
C VAL A 215 -12.55 -1.20 5.99
N LEU A 216 -11.43 -1.91 5.83
CA LEU A 216 -11.34 -3.29 6.28
C LEU A 216 -11.44 -3.42 7.80
N ILE A 217 -10.78 -2.54 8.56
CA ILE A 217 -10.92 -2.48 10.01
C ILE A 217 -12.36 -2.18 10.41
N ASP A 218 -13.02 -1.25 9.71
CA ASP A 218 -14.40 -0.86 10.02
C ASP A 218 -15.41 -1.99 9.72
N ILE A 219 -15.13 -2.83 8.71
CA ILE A 219 -15.99 -3.96 8.34
C ILE A 219 -15.73 -5.20 9.20
N VAL A 220 -14.47 -5.63 9.32
CA VAL A 220 -14.13 -6.92 9.97
C VAL A 220 -13.66 -6.78 11.42
N GLY A 221 -13.43 -5.55 11.88
CA GLY A 221 -12.81 -5.29 13.17
C GLY A 221 -11.28 -5.39 13.13
N ILE A 222 -10.64 -4.73 14.09
CA ILE A 222 -9.17 -4.67 14.13
C ILE A 222 -8.52 -6.03 14.40
N ASP A 223 -9.20 -6.91 15.13
CA ASP A 223 -8.72 -8.25 15.48
C ASP A 223 -8.57 -9.18 14.26
N LYS A 224 -9.31 -8.88 13.18
CA LYS A 224 -9.31 -9.64 11.92
C LYS A 224 -8.68 -8.87 10.77
N LEU A 225 -8.06 -7.73 11.05
CA LEU A 225 -7.42 -6.90 10.04
C LEU A 225 -6.33 -7.65 9.28
N SER A 226 -5.41 -8.33 9.99
CA SER A 226 -4.32 -9.08 9.36
C SER A 226 -4.84 -10.19 8.45
N ASP A 227 -5.89 -10.90 8.87
CA ASP A 227 -6.53 -11.98 8.10
C ASP A 227 -7.15 -11.44 6.80
N ALA A 228 -8.01 -10.43 6.90
CA ALA A 228 -8.69 -9.87 5.76
C ALA A 228 -7.70 -9.14 4.81
N PHE A 229 -6.75 -8.39 5.36
CA PHE A 229 -5.80 -7.61 4.57
C PHE A 229 -4.82 -8.53 3.83
N GLY A 230 -4.40 -9.64 4.44
CA GLY A 230 -3.56 -10.64 3.77
C GLY A 230 -4.21 -11.23 2.51
N VAL A 231 -5.52 -11.50 2.56
CA VAL A 231 -6.28 -11.96 1.38
C VAL A 231 -6.37 -10.86 0.32
N VAL A 232 -6.61 -9.61 0.71
CA VAL A 232 -6.60 -8.48 -0.22
C VAL A 232 -5.25 -8.37 -0.93
N LEU A 233 -4.15 -8.46 -0.19
CA LEU A 233 -2.80 -8.37 -0.76
C LEU A 233 -2.50 -9.52 -1.73
N LEU A 234 -3.01 -10.73 -1.48
CA LEU A 234 -2.88 -11.85 -2.43
C LEU A 234 -3.45 -11.48 -3.80
N PHE A 235 -4.67 -10.96 -3.84
CA PHE A 235 -5.32 -10.56 -5.09
C PHE A 235 -4.63 -9.35 -5.74
N VAL A 236 -4.15 -8.39 -4.95
CA VAL A 236 -3.36 -7.27 -5.47
C VAL A 236 -2.05 -7.77 -6.08
N GLY A 237 -1.40 -8.77 -5.49
CA GLY A 237 -0.20 -9.40 -6.03
C GLY A 237 -0.45 -10.05 -7.39
N VAL A 238 -1.52 -10.84 -7.52
CA VAL A 238 -1.93 -11.46 -8.80
C VAL A 238 -2.27 -10.39 -9.85
N ALA A 239 -3.06 -9.38 -9.47
CA ALA A 239 -3.41 -8.28 -10.36
C ALA A 239 -2.17 -7.52 -10.84
N THR A 240 -1.16 -7.34 -9.97
CA THR A 240 0.11 -6.69 -10.33
C THR A 240 0.93 -7.54 -11.29
N ALA A 241 1.04 -8.86 -11.05
CA ALA A 241 1.76 -9.78 -11.94
C ALA A 241 1.23 -9.75 -13.38
N ILE A 242 -0.10 -9.65 -13.52
CA ILE A 242 -0.80 -9.62 -14.80
C ILE A 242 -0.80 -8.20 -15.38
N GLY A 243 -0.95 -7.17 -14.55
CA GLY A 243 -1.08 -5.79 -14.96
C GLY A 243 0.17 -5.22 -15.62
N THR A 244 1.38 -5.52 -15.10
CA THR A 244 2.61 -4.95 -15.66
C THR A 244 2.94 -5.42 -17.09
N PRO A 245 2.82 -6.71 -17.49
CA PRO A 245 3.00 -7.11 -18.88
C PRO A 245 1.88 -6.59 -19.77
N ILE A 246 0.62 -6.52 -19.29
CA ILE A 246 -0.48 -5.94 -20.06
C ILE A 246 -0.19 -4.47 -20.40
N VAL A 247 0.21 -3.65 -19.43
CA VAL A 247 0.57 -2.24 -19.66
C VAL A 247 1.77 -2.13 -20.61
N GLY A 248 2.76 -3.01 -20.46
CA GLY A 248 3.92 -3.08 -21.34
C GLY A 248 3.53 -3.37 -22.80
N GLY A 249 2.69 -4.38 -23.01
CA GLY A 249 2.19 -4.77 -24.33
C GLY A 249 1.25 -3.73 -24.94
N MET A 250 0.40 -3.09 -24.12
CA MET A 250 -0.43 -1.96 -24.56
C MET A 250 0.41 -0.82 -25.13
N ARG A 251 1.56 -0.53 -24.51
CA ARG A 251 2.44 0.54 -25.00
C ARG A 251 3.09 0.20 -26.34
N ASP A 252 3.34 -1.06 -26.62
CA ASP A 252 3.87 -1.49 -27.92
C ASP A 252 2.75 -1.53 -28.98
N ALA A 253 1.55 -2.00 -28.62
CA ALA A 253 0.37 -2.03 -29.49
C ALA A 253 -0.15 -0.63 -29.88
N PHE A 254 -0.09 0.33 -28.94
CA PHE A 254 -0.54 1.70 -29.19
C PHE A 254 0.55 2.62 -29.79
N SER A 255 1.70 2.09 -30.15
CA SER A 255 2.83 2.86 -30.70
C SER A 255 2.46 3.71 -31.94
N HIS A 256 1.44 3.31 -32.70
CA HIS A 256 0.94 4.01 -33.88
C HIS A 256 0.01 5.20 -33.58
N PHE A 257 -0.48 5.36 -32.34
CA PHE A 257 -1.43 6.41 -32.00
C PHE A 257 -0.75 7.74 -31.66
N THR A 258 -1.46 8.85 -31.89
CA THR A 258 -1.07 10.16 -31.38
C THR A 258 -1.05 10.11 -29.85
N ARG A 259 0.14 10.33 -29.25
CA ARG A 259 0.41 10.25 -27.78
C ARG A 259 0.19 8.83 -27.20
N PRO A 260 1.05 7.85 -27.56
CA PRO A 260 0.91 6.45 -27.14
C PRO A 260 0.95 6.26 -25.61
N PHE A 261 1.59 7.18 -24.89
CA PHE A 261 1.69 7.14 -23.44
C PHE A 261 0.36 7.38 -22.72
N LEU A 262 -0.62 8.07 -23.34
CA LEU A 262 -1.87 8.48 -22.69
C LEU A 262 -2.90 7.34 -22.61
N TRP A 263 -2.92 6.44 -23.59
CA TRP A 263 -3.93 5.40 -23.73
C TRP A 263 -3.98 4.42 -22.54
N PRO A 264 -2.86 3.90 -22.01
CA PRO A 264 -2.89 3.10 -20.79
C PRO A 264 -3.54 3.84 -19.62
N TYR A 265 -3.16 5.09 -19.38
CA TYR A 265 -3.72 5.88 -18.27
C TYR A 265 -5.24 6.07 -18.40
N LEU A 266 -5.74 6.39 -19.59
CA LEU A 266 -7.18 6.56 -19.81
C LEU A 266 -7.95 5.25 -19.58
N ILE A 267 -7.43 4.13 -20.08
CA ILE A 267 -8.08 2.82 -19.94
C ILE A 267 -8.13 2.42 -18.47
N PHE A 268 -6.99 2.39 -17.76
CA PHE A 268 -6.96 2.02 -16.34
C PHE A 268 -7.70 3.02 -15.45
N GLY A 269 -7.63 4.31 -15.77
CA GLY A 269 -8.41 5.36 -15.10
C GLY A 269 -9.92 5.13 -15.25
N SER A 270 -10.39 4.79 -16.46
CA SER A 270 -11.81 4.50 -16.69
C SER A 270 -12.30 3.26 -15.93
N CYS A 271 -11.49 2.19 -15.87
CA CYS A 271 -11.79 1.01 -15.07
C CYS A 271 -11.93 1.33 -13.58
N THR A 272 -11.08 2.23 -13.06
CA THR A 272 -11.14 2.69 -11.66
C THR A 272 -12.41 3.48 -11.38
N VAL A 273 -12.82 4.36 -12.32
CA VAL A 273 -14.09 5.10 -12.21
C VAL A 273 -15.28 4.13 -12.21
N ILE A 274 -15.30 3.13 -13.09
CA ILE A 274 -16.35 2.11 -13.13
C ILE A 274 -16.43 1.37 -11.79
N SER A 275 -15.30 0.97 -11.22
CA SER A 275 -15.23 0.35 -9.89
C SER A 275 -15.82 1.26 -8.80
N GLY A 276 -15.48 2.55 -8.80
CA GLY A 276 -16.04 3.54 -7.86
C GLY A 276 -17.56 3.71 -8.02
N VAL A 277 -18.07 3.72 -9.25
CA VAL A 277 -19.52 3.79 -9.53
C VAL A 277 -20.24 2.55 -9.01
N ILE A 278 -19.65 1.36 -9.17
CA ILE A 278 -20.21 0.12 -8.62
C ILE A 278 -20.32 0.22 -7.10
N LEU A 279 -19.27 0.65 -6.41
CA LEU A 279 -19.30 0.85 -4.95
C LEU A 279 -20.37 1.87 -4.52
N PHE A 280 -20.50 2.98 -5.27
CA PHE A 280 -21.53 3.98 -5.02
C PHE A 280 -22.95 3.44 -5.25
N ALA A 281 -23.12 2.47 -6.16
CA ALA A 281 -24.40 1.81 -6.42
C ALA A 281 -24.79 0.79 -5.33
N ILE A 282 -23.85 0.29 -4.51
CA ILE A 282 -24.12 -0.75 -3.50
C ILE A 282 -25.25 -0.35 -2.53
N PRO A 283 -25.26 0.84 -1.91
CA PRO A 283 -26.34 1.24 -1.02
C PRO A 283 -27.72 1.28 -1.69
N PHE A 284 -27.78 1.55 -3.00
CA PHE A 284 -29.03 1.56 -3.78
C PHE A 284 -29.48 0.15 -4.19
N LEU A 285 -28.52 -0.78 -4.35
CA LEU A 285 -28.77 -2.17 -4.70
C LEU A 285 -29.07 -3.05 -3.47
N GLN A 286 -28.61 -2.66 -2.29
CA GLN A 286 -28.93 -3.33 -1.02
C GLN A 286 -30.37 -3.03 -0.59
N ARG A 287 -31.33 -3.78 -1.15
CA ARG A 287 -32.76 -3.71 -0.78
C ARG A 287 -33.11 -4.21 0.62
N LYS A 288 -32.15 -4.75 1.39
CA LYS A 288 -32.35 -5.17 2.78
C LYS A 288 -31.20 -4.65 3.65
N LYS A 289 -31.51 -3.73 4.54
CA LYS A 289 -30.67 -3.49 5.72
C LYS A 289 -30.58 -4.82 6.49
N PRO A 290 -29.40 -5.26 6.96
CA PRO A 290 -29.36 -6.31 7.97
C PRO A 290 -30.25 -5.86 9.12
N SER A 291 -31.23 -6.68 9.48
CA SER A 291 -32.10 -6.44 10.63
C SER A 291 -31.22 -6.11 11.82
N ASP A 292 -31.49 -5.00 12.52
CA ASP A 292 -30.82 -4.70 13.78
C ASP A 292 -30.99 -5.91 14.70
N VAL A 293 -29.93 -6.70 14.86
CA VAL A 293 -29.92 -7.79 15.83
C VAL A 293 -29.86 -7.09 17.17
N HIS A 294 -31.02 -6.86 17.78
CA HIS A 294 -31.11 -6.51 19.18
C HIS A 294 -30.52 -7.68 19.98
N ILE A 295 -29.23 -7.58 20.29
CA ILE A 295 -28.60 -8.44 21.28
C ILE A 295 -29.15 -7.96 22.62
N GLU A 296 -30.29 -8.51 23.01
CA GLU A 296 -30.82 -8.35 24.35
C GLU A 296 -29.91 -9.16 25.28
N MET A 297 -28.91 -8.49 25.84
CA MET A 297 -28.10 -9.06 26.91
C MET A 297 -29.00 -9.18 28.14
N ASP A 298 -29.51 -10.38 28.40
CA ASP A 298 -30.20 -10.71 29.64
C ASP A 298 -29.21 -10.64 30.81
N VAL A 299 -29.18 -9.47 31.45
CA VAL A 299 -28.32 -9.16 32.59
C VAL A 299 -28.54 -10.17 33.72
N ASN A 300 -29.76 -10.68 33.90
CA ASN A 300 -30.06 -11.68 34.94
C ASN A 300 -29.40 -13.02 34.64
N LYS A 301 -29.26 -13.39 33.36
CA LYS A 301 -28.56 -14.60 32.93
C LYS A 301 -27.04 -14.51 33.19
N PHE A 302 -26.46 -13.31 33.06
CA PHE A 302 -25.05 -13.05 33.39
C PHE A 302 -24.79 -13.14 34.91
N TYR A 303 -25.67 -12.58 35.74
CA TYR A 303 -25.56 -12.70 37.20
C TYR A 303 -25.81 -14.13 37.70
N SER A 304 -26.80 -14.83 37.15
CA SER A 304 -27.10 -16.23 37.50
C SER A 304 -25.95 -17.19 37.19
N GLY A 305 -25.20 -16.96 36.10
CA GLY A 305 -24.00 -17.74 35.79
C GLY A 305 -22.86 -17.53 36.79
N LYS A 306 -22.72 -16.30 37.32
CA LYS A 306 -21.72 -15.96 38.32
C LYS A 306 -22.02 -16.59 39.68
N ASP A 307 -23.28 -16.66 40.06
CA ASP A 307 -23.71 -17.32 41.30
C ASP A 307 -23.51 -18.84 41.24
N ARG A 308 -23.80 -19.47 40.08
CA ARG A 308 -23.53 -20.91 39.87
C ARG A 308 -22.04 -21.26 39.96
N LEU A 309 -21.17 -20.45 39.34
CA LEU A 309 -19.71 -20.64 39.42
C LEU A 309 -19.19 -20.46 40.84
N SER A 310 -19.77 -19.53 41.61
CA SER A 310 -19.42 -19.30 43.01
C SER A 310 -19.83 -20.48 43.90
N GLN A 311 -20.97 -21.11 43.63
CA GLN A 311 -21.45 -22.30 44.34
C GLN A 311 -20.64 -23.55 43.98
N GLU A 312 -20.31 -23.77 42.71
CA GLU A 312 -19.48 -24.91 42.27
C GLU A 312 -18.04 -24.82 42.80
N GLN A 313 -17.49 -23.61 42.97
CA GLN A 313 -16.18 -23.41 43.59
C GLN A 313 -16.21 -23.65 45.11
N GLN A 314 -17.33 -23.34 45.79
CA GLN A 314 -17.50 -23.64 47.21
C GLN A 314 -17.74 -25.13 47.50
N GLN A 315 -18.28 -25.89 46.55
CA GLN A 315 -18.49 -27.33 46.68
C GLN A 315 -17.23 -28.18 46.44
N LYS A 316 -16.12 -27.56 46.00
CA LYS A 316 -14.83 -28.22 45.74
C LYS A 316 -13.79 -27.99 46.85
N ILE A 317 -14.19 -27.44 48.00
CA ILE A 317 -13.39 -27.27 49.23
C ILE A 317 -14.07 -28.09 50.32
#